data_AF-A0A1D2A7H9-F1
#
_entry.id   AF-A0A1D2A7H9-F1
#
_cell.length_a   1.000
_cell.length_b   1.000
_cell.length_c   1.000
_cell.angle_alpha   90.00
_cell.angle_beta   90.00
_cell.angle_gamma   90.00
#
_symmetry.space_group_name_H-M   'P 1'
#
loop_
_entity.id
_entity.type
_entity.pdbx_description
1 polymer ?
#
loop_
_entity_poly.entity_id
_entity_poly.type
_entity_poly.pdbx_seq_one_letter_code
_entity_poly.pdbx_strand_id
1 'polypeptide(L)'
;MAPSRQKGFGGGGIVPHIFNVFDRSPFLILHIATINPSNMETCLPTSTTSCQAASVIQCVPSGVPLCQPNLDGNVGTGNVGSGNYGNNNIGSNNYGSYNQGLGNTGSWNRGTQLTCNYANTKTRACPIWILKLSETLLIDPSQPRSPPL
;
A
#
# COMPACT_ATOMS: atom_id res chain seq x y z
N MET A 1 10.42 -20.06 6.76
CA MET A 1 10.16 -18.79 6.05
C MET A 1 9.07 -19.03 5.02
N ALA A 2 7.90 -18.42 5.16
CA ALA A 2 7.06 -18.21 3.99
C ALA A 2 7.76 -17.10 3.18
N PRO A 3 8.28 -17.36 1.97
CA PRO A 3 8.75 -16.28 1.12
C PRO A 3 7.59 -15.30 0.98
N SER A 4 7.87 -13.99 1.07
CA SER A 4 6.91 -13.00 0.59
C SER A 4 6.49 -13.50 -0.79
N ARG A 5 5.18 -13.66 -1.04
CA ARG A 5 4.71 -13.96 -2.39
C ARG A 5 5.00 -12.72 -3.23
N GLN A 6 6.24 -12.61 -3.70
CA GLN A 6 6.64 -11.58 -4.64
C GLN A 6 5.84 -11.85 -5.91
N LYS A 7 4.76 -11.11 -6.08
CA LYS A 7 4.07 -10.99 -7.36
C LYS A 7 4.74 -9.85 -8.09
N GLY A 8 5.34 -10.14 -9.23
CA GLY A 8 6.05 -9.15 -10.03
C GLY A 8 7.12 -9.78 -10.89
N PHE A 9 7.78 -8.95 -11.68
CA PHE A 9 8.91 -9.35 -12.49
C PHE A 9 10.21 -9.07 -11.74
N GLY A 10 11.24 -9.90 -11.93
CA GLY A 10 12.56 -9.73 -11.30
C GLY A 10 13.36 -8.50 -11.76
N GLY A 11 12.74 -7.56 -12.47
CA GLY A 11 13.37 -6.35 -13.02
C GLY A 11 13.46 -5.18 -12.05
N GLY A 12 13.03 -5.36 -10.80
CA GLY A 12 12.93 -4.30 -9.80
C GLY A 12 11.52 -3.70 -9.72
N GLY A 13 11.27 -2.96 -8.65
CA GLY A 13 10.05 -2.20 -8.46
C GLY A 13 10.34 -0.85 -7.83
N ILE A 14 9.55 0.16 -8.18
CA ILE A 14 9.62 1.47 -7.53
C ILE A 14 8.47 1.66 -6.56
N VAL A 15 8.72 2.43 -5.51
CA VAL A 15 7.70 2.86 -4.56
C VAL A 15 7.35 4.32 -4.88
N PRO A 16 6.38 4.57 -5.78
CA PRO A 16 6.00 5.91 -6.21
C PRO A 16 5.37 6.75 -5.10
N HIS A 17 4.78 6.11 -4.09
CA HIS A 17 4.12 6.82 -3.00
C HIS A 17 4.30 6.09 -1.67
N ILE A 18 4.92 6.82 -0.74
CA ILE A 18 5.06 6.48 0.67
C ILE A 18 4.22 7.44 1.51
N PHE A 19 3.70 6.96 2.63
CA PHE A 19 2.98 7.79 3.59
C PHE A 19 3.45 7.52 5.01
N ASN A 20 3.26 8.52 5.87
CA ASN A 20 3.63 8.42 7.27
C ASN A 20 2.56 7.65 8.05
N VAL A 21 3.02 6.76 8.92
CA VAL A 21 2.23 6.01 9.89
C VAL A 21 2.56 6.54 11.27
N PHE A 22 1.52 6.85 12.03
CA PHE A 22 1.60 7.27 13.43
C PHE A 22 0.81 6.27 14.29
N ASP A 23 0.95 6.33 15.62
CA ASP A 23 0.35 5.35 16.55
C ASP A 23 -1.12 4.98 16.25
N ARG A 24 -1.94 5.98 15.88
CA ARG A 24 -3.37 5.82 15.51
C ARG A 24 -3.74 6.42 14.16
N SER A 25 -2.77 6.54 13.25
CA SER A 25 -3.00 7.06 11.90
C SER A 25 -2.26 6.22 10.87
N PRO A 26 -2.94 5.73 9.81
CA PRO A 26 -4.27 6.16 9.37
C PRO A 26 -5.46 5.45 10.03
N PHE A 27 -5.25 4.62 11.06
CA PHE A 27 -6.30 3.81 11.69
C PHE A 27 -6.53 4.21 13.15
N LEU A 28 -7.72 4.72 13.46
CA LEU A 28 -8.03 5.25 14.80
C LEU A 28 -8.13 4.15 15.89
N ILE A 29 -8.54 2.94 15.50
CA ILE A 29 -8.86 1.84 16.42
C ILE A 29 -7.84 0.70 16.38
N LEU A 30 -6.80 0.80 15.56
CA LEU A 30 -5.76 -0.21 15.42
C LEU A 30 -4.39 0.42 15.68
N HIS A 31 -3.54 -0.30 16.40
CA HIS A 31 -2.11 0.01 16.47
C HIS A 31 -1.39 -0.71 15.33
N ILE A 32 -0.49 0.00 14.66
CA ILE A 32 0.22 -0.51 13.48
C ILE A 32 1.70 -0.26 13.62
N ALA A 33 2.48 -1.27 13.25
CA ALA A 33 3.91 -1.17 13.00
C ALA A 33 4.16 -1.39 11.51
N THR A 34 5.27 -0.87 11.00
CA THR A 34 5.74 -1.17 9.63
C THR A 34 6.96 -2.08 9.69
N ILE A 35 7.22 -2.81 8.60
CA ILE A 35 8.38 -3.68 8.48
C ILE A 35 9.17 -3.28 7.24
N ASN A 36 10.48 -3.15 7.38
CA ASN A 36 11.38 -2.95 6.26
C ASN A 36 11.59 -4.31 5.56
N PRO A 37 11.16 -4.48 4.30
CA PRO A 37 11.23 -5.76 3.62
C PRO A 37 12.66 -6.21 3.29
N SER A 38 13.65 -5.31 3.32
CA SER A 38 15.04 -5.62 2.97
C SER A 38 15.81 -6.27 4.12
N ASN A 39 15.53 -5.86 5.37
CA ASN A 39 16.24 -6.33 6.56
C ASN A 39 15.31 -6.91 7.65
N MET A 40 13.99 -6.94 7.41
CA MET A 40 12.95 -7.40 8.33
C MET A 40 12.87 -6.63 9.66
N GLU A 41 13.45 -5.44 9.71
CA GLU A 41 13.38 -4.57 10.89
C GLU A 41 11.99 -3.95 11.02
N THR A 42 11.46 -3.94 12.24
CA THR A 42 10.14 -3.38 12.54
C THR A 42 10.26 -1.94 13.06
N CYS A 43 9.49 -1.02 12.48
CA CYS A 43 9.29 0.32 13.01
C CYS A 43 7.96 0.39 13.77
N LEU A 44 8.03 0.72 15.06
CA LEU A 44 6.86 0.97 15.91
C LEU A 44 6.70 2.49 16.07
N PRO A 45 5.59 3.08 15.60
CA PRO A 45 5.37 4.51 15.76
C PRO A 45 5.13 4.85 17.24
N THR A 46 5.66 5.99 17.66
CA THR A 46 5.52 6.53 19.02
C THR A 46 4.98 7.96 18.95
N SER A 47 4.88 8.64 20.10
CA SER A 47 4.51 10.07 20.14
C SER A 47 5.53 10.99 19.46
N THR A 48 6.78 10.54 19.29
CA THR A 48 7.88 11.33 18.71
C THR A 48 8.46 10.72 17.43
N THR A 49 8.02 9.52 17.05
CA THR A 49 8.56 8.78 15.90
C THR A 49 7.42 8.34 14.99
N SER A 50 7.45 8.79 13.73
CA SER A 50 6.59 8.24 12.67
C SER A 50 7.31 7.15 11.90
N CYS A 51 6.56 6.16 11.44
CA CYS A 51 7.04 5.14 10.52
C CYS A 51 6.62 5.46 9.08
N GLN A 52 7.18 4.77 8.11
CA GLN A 52 6.81 4.92 6.70
C GLN A 52 6.22 3.61 6.16
N ALA A 53 5.20 3.73 5.33
CA ALA A 53 4.59 2.63 4.60
C ALA A 53 4.47 2.95 3.11
N ALA A 54 4.73 1.94 2.29
CA ALA A 54 4.46 2.00 0.85
C ALA A 54 2.96 1.81 0.59
N SER A 55 2.39 2.64 -0.27
CA SER A 55 0.97 2.53 -0.66
C SER A 55 0.77 1.74 -1.96
N VAL A 56 1.65 1.94 -2.93
CA VAL A 56 1.67 1.27 -4.22
C VAL A 56 3.12 0.95 -4.54
N ILE A 57 3.33 -0.21 -5.17
CA ILE A 57 4.60 -0.62 -5.73
C ILE A 57 4.35 -0.88 -7.22
N GLN A 58 5.15 -0.26 -8.07
CA GLN A 58 5.15 -0.55 -9.49
C GLN A 58 6.23 -1.60 -9.77
N CYS A 59 5.80 -2.80 -10.13
CA CYS A 59 6.69 -3.87 -10.59
C CYS A 59 6.72 -3.86 -12.12
N VAL A 60 7.91 -3.75 -12.73
CA VAL A 60 8.07 -3.82 -14.19
C VAL A 60 9.07 -4.91 -14.59
N PRO A 61 8.90 -5.56 -15.76
CA PRO A 61 9.92 -6.45 -16.29
C PRO A 61 11.27 -5.75 -16.48
N SER A 62 12.35 -6.52 -16.40
CA SER A 62 13.68 -5.99 -16.68
C SER A 62 13.73 -5.45 -18.11
N GLY A 63 14.28 -4.24 -18.27
CA GLY A 63 14.36 -3.55 -19.56
C GLY A 63 13.08 -2.84 -19.99
N VAL A 64 11.97 -2.97 -19.26
CA VAL A 64 10.74 -2.21 -19.53
C VAL A 64 10.75 -0.90 -18.75
N PRO A 65 10.55 0.25 -19.40
CA PRO A 65 10.49 1.52 -18.70
C PRO A 65 9.27 1.59 -17.80
N LEU A 66 9.39 2.38 -16.74
CA LEU A 66 8.29 2.66 -15.82
C LEU A 66 7.13 3.34 -16.56
N CYS A 67 5.90 3.02 -16.16
CA CYS A 67 4.71 3.75 -16.61
C CYS A 67 4.88 5.24 -16.32
N GLN A 68 4.79 6.05 -17.37
CA GLN A 68 4.86 7.48 -17.27
C GLN A 68 3.49 8.06 -16.93
N PRO A 69 3.43 9.16 -16.16
CA PRO A 69 2.18 9.85 -15.91
C PRO A 69 1.62 10.48 -17.20
N ASN A 70 0.30 10.53 -17.32
CA ASN A 70 -0.37 11.36 -18.32
C ASN A 70 -0.32 12.86 -17.93
N LEU A 71 -0.93 13.74 -18.73
CA LEU A 71 -0.98 15.19 -18.46
C LEU A 71 -1.60 15.55 -17.10
N ASP A 72 -2.52 14.73 -16.60
CA ASP A 72 -3.17 14.92 -15.30
C ASP A 72 -2.40 14.28 -14.14
N GLY A 73 -1.20 13.73 -14.39
CA GLY A 73 -0.39 13.06 -13.38
C GLY A 73 -0.85 11.63 -13.05
N ASN A 74 -1.77 11.05 -13.83
CA ASN A 74 -2.24 9.68 -13.59
C ASN A 74 -1.24 8.65 -14.12
N VAL A 75 -0.94 7.63 -13.32
CA VAL A 75 -0.11 6.49 -13.69
C VAL A 75 -0.93 5.20 -13.62
N GLY A 76 -0.92 4.44 -14.72
CA GLY A 76 -1.70 3.21 -14.90
C GLY A 76 -2.89 3.40 -15.85
N THR A 77 -3.83 2.45 -15.88
CA THR A 77 -4.88 2.37 -16.91
C THR A 77 -6.27 2.70 -16.36
N GLY A 78 -7.07 3.42 -17.14
CA GLY A 78 -8.49 3.65 -16.84
C GLY A 78 -8.77 4.66 -15.72
N ASN A 79 -7.77 5.44 -15.29
CA ASN A 79 -7.97 6.49 -14.29
C ASN A 79 -8.71 7.69 -14.90
N VAL A 80 -9.62 8.27 -14.13
CA VAL A 80 -10.39 9.48 -14.48
C VAL A 80 -10.17 10.52 -13.38
N GLY A 81 -9.71 11.72 -13.75
CA GLY A 81 -9.35 12.80 -12.82
C GLY A 81 -7.83 13.01 -12.79
N SER A 82 -7.22 13.22 -11.62
CA SER A 82 -5.80 13.66 -11.53
C SER A 82 -4.98 12.98 -10.44
N GLY A 83 -3.68 12.80 -10.68
CA GLY A 83 -2.72 12.31 -9.68
C GLY A 83 -2.99 10.90 -9.16
N ASN A 84 -3.77 10.08 -9.88
CA ASN A 84 -4.07 8.72 -9.44
C ASN A 84 -2.95 7.76 -9.83
N TYR A 85 -2.60 6.84 -8.93
CA TYR A 85 -1.61 5.80 -9.17
C TYR A 85 -2.24 4.42 -9.05
N GLY A 86 -2.20 3.63 -10.13
CA GLY A 86 -2.81 2.31 -10.25
C GLY A 86 -3.92 2.32 -11.31
N ASN A 87 -4.99 1.53 -11.15
CA ASN A 87 -5.94 1.29 -12.23
C ASN A 87 -7.39 1.63 -11.87
N ASN A 88 -8.14 2.15 -12.84
CA ASN A 88 -9.59 2.38 -12.74
C ASN A 88 -10.01 3.25 -11.55
N ASN A 89 -9.19 4.21 -11.14
CA ASN A 89 -9.57 5.16 -10.09
C ASN A 89 -10.35 6.34 -10.67
N ILE A 90 -11.33 6.85 -9.93
CA ILE A 90 -12.14 8.01 -10.31
C ILE A 90 -12.00 9.08 -9.22
N GLY A 91 -11.53 10.27 -9.60
CA GLY A 91 -11.29 11.39 -8.70
C GLY A 91 -9.81 11.76 -8.65
N SER A 92 -9.28 12.09 -7.47
CA SER A 92 -7.92 12.62 -7.37
C SER A 92 -7.08 11.95 -6.29
N ASN A 93 -5.78 11.84 -6.56
CA ASN A 93 -4.77 11.37 -5.60
C ASN A 93 -5.11 10.00 -4.97
N ASN A 94 -5.71 9.07 -5.73
CA ASN A 94 -5.96 7.73 -5.24
C ASN A 94 -4.79 6.80 -5.58
N TYR A 95 -4.37 6.00 -4.60
CA TYR A 95 -3.24 5.09 -4.67
C TYR A 95 -3.72 3.64 -4.51
N GLY A 96 -3.75 2.89 -5.61
CA GLY A 96 -4.26 1.54 -5.71
C GLY A 96 -5.25 1.41 -6.86
N SER A 97 -6.31 0.60 -6.72
CA SER A 97 -7.23 0.35 -7.85
C SER A 97 -8.70 0.44 -7.48
N TYR A 98 -9.53 0.86 -8.44
CA TYR A 98 -10.99 0.94 -8.30
C TYR A 98 -11.47 1.87 -7.17
N ASN A 99 -10.66 2.87 -6.80
CA ASN A 99 -11.09 3.85 -5.80
C ASN A 99 -11.93 4.95 -6.45
N GLN A 100 -12.92 5.44 -5.72
CA GLN A 100 -13.73 6.59 -6.10
C GLN A 100 -13.68 7.67 -5.01
N GLY A 101 -13.17 8.85 -5.35
CA GLY A 101 -13.09 10.00 -4.47
C GLY A 101 -11.68 10.59 -4.38
N LEU A 102 -11.25 11.00 -3.18
CA LEU A 102 -10.05 11.81 -2.99
C LEU A 102 -9.09 11.16 -1.99
N GLY A 103 -7.83 10.95 -2.38
CA GLY A 103 -6.77 10.60 -1.42
C GLY A 103 -6.88 9.20 -0.82
N ASN A 104 -7.57 8.26 -1.48
CA ASN A 104 -7.72 6.91 -0.94
C ASN A 104 -6.48 6.05 -1.22
N THR A 105 -6.11 5.19 -0.27
CA THR A 105 -5.03 4.21 -0.39
C THR A 105 -5.58 2.80 -0.21
N GLY A 106 -5.25 1.90 -1.14
CA GLY A 106 -5.74 0.53 -1.23
C GLY A 106 -6.73 0.36 -2.39
N SER A 107 -7.67 -0.57 -2.31
CA SER A 107 -8.56 -0.87 -3.45
C SER A 107 -10.04 -0.83 -3.13
N TRP A 108 -10.88 -0.48 -4.10
CA TRP A 108 -12.35 -0.47 -3.96
C TRP A 108 -12.87 0.49 -2.87
N ASN A 109 -12.14 1.56 -2.56
CA ASN A 109 -12.59 2.54 -1.59
C ASN A 109 -13.49 3.60 -2.23
N ARG A 110 -14.53 4.03 -1.52
CA ARG A 110 -15.44 5.10 -1.95
C ARG A 110 -15.55 6.19 -0.87
N GLY A 111 -14.81 7.28 -1.03
CA GLY A 111 -14.79 8.38 -0.07
C GLY A 111 -13.52 9.22 -0.13
N THR A 112 -13.13 9.75 1.02
CA THR A 112 -11.98 10.65 1.15
C THR A 112 -11.03 10.15 2.22
N GLN A 113 -9.73 10.09 1.88
CA GLN A 113 -8.63 9.73 2.79
C GLN A 113 -8.83 8.38 3.48
N LEU A 114 -9.38 7.39 2.76
CA LEU A 114 -9.52 6.03 3.29
C LEU A 114 -8.25 5.24 3.01
N THR A 115 -7.62 4.68 4.05
CA THR A 115 -6.55 3.68 3.90
C THR A 115 -7.12 2.31 4.26
N CYS A 116 -7.58 1.57 3.26
CA CYS A 116 -8.27 0.29 3.44
C CYS A 116 -8.47 -0.42 2.10
N ASN A 117 -9.16 -1.56 2.08
CA ASN A 117 -9.84 -2.04 0.88
C ASN A 117 -11.36 -1.94 1.06
N TYR A 118 -12.17 -1.94 0.01
CA TYR A 118 -13.65 -2.02 0.09
C TYR A 118 -14.33 -1.05 1.08
N ALA A 119 -13.66 0.04 1.48
CA ALA A 119 -14.15 0.94 2.50
C ALA A 119 -15.02 2.04 1.89
N ASN A 120 -15.95 2.57 2.66
CA ASN A 120 -16.76 3.70 2.28
C ASN A 120 -17.06 4.58 3.49
N THR A 121 -17.88 5.62 3.29
CA THR A 121 -18.27 6.55 4.36
C THR A 121 -18.95 5.89 5.57
N LYS A 122 -19.54 4.70 5.41
CA LYS A 122 -20.14 3.90 6.50
C LYS A 122 -19.14 2.93 7.14
N THR A 123 -18.17 2.42 6.38
CA THR A 123 -17.18 1.41 6.84
C THR A 123 -15.79 2.01 7.11
N ARG A 124 -15.71 3.32 7.41
CA ARG A 124 -14.45 4.06 7.63
C ARG A 124 -13.53 3.49 8.71
N ALA A 125 -14.06 2.67 9.62
CA ALA A 125 -13.28 2.03 10.68
C ALA A 125 -12.23 1.02 10.16
N CYS A 126 -12.33 0.58 8.90
CA CYS A 126 -11.44 -0.41 8.27
C CYS A 126 -11.09 -1.60 9.20
N PRO A 127 -12.07 -2.48 9.50
CA PRO A 127 -11.80 -3.66 10.32
C PRO A 127 -10.73 -4.57 9.67
N ILE A 128 -10.01 -5.33 10.49
CA ILE A 128 -8.87 -6.17 10.08
C ILE A 128 -9.19 -7.07 8.87
N TRP A 129 -10.38 -7.65 8.80
CA TRP A 129 -10.75 -8.57 7.72
C TRP A 129 -10.91 -7.87 6.36
N ILE A 130 -11.15 -6.56 6.35
CA ILE A 130 -11.16 -5.75 5.13
C ILE A 130 -9.73 -5.28 4.77
N LEU A 131 -8.90 -5.01 5.78
CA LEU A 131 -7.50 -4.63 5.57
C LEU A 131 -6.69 -5.78 4.95
N LYS A 132 -6.96 -7.01 5.37
CA LYS A 132 -6.28 -8.22 4.87
C LYS A 132 -6.90 -8.70 3.56
N LEU A 133 -6.02 -9.08 2.64
CA LEU A 133 -6.38 -9.76 1.39
C LEU A 133 -5.79 -11.18 1.41
N SER A 134 -6.15 -12.00 0.43
CA SER A 134 -5.55 -13.34 0.24
C SER A 134 -4.03 -13.30 0.02
N GLU A 135 -3.49 -12.13 -0.31
CA GLU A 135 -2.08 -11.87 -0.55
C GLU A 135 -1.35 -11.29 0.67
N THR A 136 -2.07 -11.02 1.77
CA THR A 136 -1.43 -10.50 2.99
C THR A 136 -0.49 -11.54 3.57
N LEU A 137 0.79 -11.15 3.74
CA LEU A 137 1.78 -11.98 4.39
C LEU A 137 1.46 -12.11 5.88
N LEU A 138 1.36 -13.33 6.37
CA LEU A 138 1.31 -13.64 7.80
C LEU A 138 2.72 -13.96 8.28
N ILE A 139 3.28 -13.07 9.12
CA ILE A 139 4.60 -13.27 9.72
C ILE A 139 4.39 -14.02 11.03
N ASP A 140 4.86 -15.27 11.09
CA ASP A 140 4.91 -16.06 12.32
C ASP A 140 6.21 -15.73 13.09
N PRO A 141 6.12 -15.14 14.29
CA PRO A 141 7.30 -14.79 15.08
C PRO A 141 8.08 -16.01 15.62
N SER A 142 7.55 -17.24 15.50
CA SER A 142 8.15 -18.44 16.10
C SER A 142 9.15 -19.21 15.22
N GLN A 143 9.32 -18.86 13.93
CA GLN A 143 10.27 -19.58 13.06
C GLN A 143 11.72 -19.09 13.26
N PRO A 144 12.67 -19.96 13.68
CA PRO A 144 14.07 -19.58 13.82
C PRO A 144 14.67 -19.15 12.48
N ARG A 145 15.51 -18.10 12.51
CA ARG A 145 16.33 -17.69 11.36
C ARG A 145 17.26 -18.84 10.98
N SER A 146 17.07 -19.43 9.80
CA SER A 146 18.08 -20.32 9.21
C SER A 146 19.37 -19.51 9.00
N PRO A 147 20.53 -19.97 9.50
CA PRO A 147 21.79 -19.29 9.24
C PRO A 147 22.10 -19.29 7.73
N PRO A 148 22.72 -18.23 7.19
CA PRO A 148 23.11 -18.19 5.79
C PRO A 148 24.11 -19.31 5.48
N LEU A 149 23.93 -19.96 4.32
CA LEU A 149 24.88 -20.90 3.72
C LEU A 149 26.15 -20.17 3.28
#